data_AF-A0A0D6XS92-F1
#
_entry.id   AF-A0A0D6XS92-F1
#
_cell.length_a   1.000
_cell.length_b   1.000
_cell.length_c   1.000
_cell.angle_alpha   90.00
_cell.angle_beta   90.00
_cell.angle_gamma   90.00
#
_symmetry.space_group_name_H-M   'P 1'
#
loop_
_entity.id
_entity.type
_entity.pdbx_description
1 polymer ?
#
loop_
_entity_poly.entity_id
_entity_poly.type
_entity_poly.pdbx_seq_one_letter_code
_entity_poly.pdbx_strand_id
1 'polypeptide(L)'
;MLDLPRIPKDRSRKYEYKGQKVSLNQMAKYTGFEPATIRQRLRNGSNVSDILKSKKSLKLNLTEEQIKKKVSKSLTEKIIEERVLNGWDLDLAVELSPLFVGPVDNIVYKTTTGGIDIEVPYEKILELEKFGVSAKAISIRVGRGQSLEEALNPQLEGDEVDGIDYERLDDLNRDVTKAALRRYRAEKRRKSKPHLDTVPQKHKISDYGRYLMSRPAIARQKTDLYGNVQFI
;
A
#
# COMPACT_ATOMS: atom_id res chain seq x y z
N MET A 1 -28.07 8.36 -24.98
CA MET A 1 -27.37 9.67 -25.10
C MET A 1 -26.81 10.03 -23.73
N LEU A 2 -25.79 10.91 -23.66
CA LEU A 2 -25.26 11.35 -22.36
C LEU A 2 -25.96 12.67 -21.98
N ASP A 3 -26.60 12.71 -20.82
CA ASP A 3 -27.30 13.90 -20.35
C ASP A 3 -26.32 14.90 -19.74
N LEU A 4 -25.99 15.93 -20.52
CA LEU A 4 -25.07 16.99 -20.12
C LEU A 4 -25.83 18.22 -19.58
N PRO A 5 -25.31 18.91 -18.57
CA PRO A 5 -25.97 20.07 -17.99
C PRO A 5 -26.11 21.19 -19.02
N ARG A 6 -27.28 21.84 -19.08
CA ARG A 6 -27.46 23.04 -19.93
C ARG A 6 -26.76 24.23 -19.26
N ILE A 7 -25.98 24.97 -20.05
CA ILE A 7 -25.32 26.21 -19.62
C ILE A 7 -25.91 27.35 -20.43
N PRO A 8 -26.66 28.27 -19.81
CA PRO A 8 -27.22 29.41 -20.51
C PRO A 8 -26.14 30.29 -21.13
N LYS A 9 -26.37 30.77 -22.36
CA LYS A 9 -25.50 31.72 -23.09
C LYS A 9 -24.05 31.24 -23.24
N ASP A 10 -23.81 29.94 -23.40
CA ASP A 10 -22.45 29.44 -23.60
C ASP A 10 -21.86 29.83 -24.97
N ARG A 11 -20.71 30.49 -24.94
CA ARG A 11 -19.92 30.90 -26.12
C ARG A 11 -18.69 30.01 -26.36
N SER A 12 -18.55 28.94 -25.59
CA SER A 12 -17.38 28.08 -25.66
C SER A 12 -17.34 27.24 -26.96
N ARG A 13 -16.13 26.81 -27.34
CA ARG A 13 -15.92 25.98 -28.54
C ARG A 13 -16.65 24.64 -28.39
N LYS A 14 -17.33 24.22 -29.46
CA LYS A 14 -18.11 22.98 -29.52
C LYS A 14 -17.28 21.88 -30.20
N TYR A 15 -17.46 20.66 -29.71
CA TYR A 15 -16.80 19.44 -30.17
C TYR A 15 -17.88 18.39 -30.44
N GLU A 16 -17.61 17.48 -31.38
CA GLU A 16 -18.53 16.40 -31.68
C GLU A 16 -18.23 15.17 -30.82
N TYR A 17 -19.27 14.63 -30.19
CA TYR A 17 -19.20 13.38 -29.44
C TYR A 17 -20.45 12.55 -29.72
N LYS A 18 -20.28 11.38 -30.34
CA LYS A 18 -21.38 10.46 -30.69
C LYS A 18 -22.58 11.15 -31.38
N GLY A 19 -22.29 12.06 -32.32
CA GLY A 19 -23.31 12.83 -33.06
C GLY A 19 -23.91 14.02 -32.30
N GLN A 20 -23.51 14.27 -31.05
CA GLN A 20 -23.93 15.41 -30.25
C GLN A 20 -22.85 16.49 -30.22
N LYS A 21 -23.25 17.76 -30.40
CA LYS A 21 -22.35 18.91 -30.21
C LYS A 21 -22.24 19.23 -28.72
N VAL A 22 -21.09 18.94 -28.14
CA VAL A 22 -20.76 19.17 -26.72
C VAL A 22 -19.85 20.38 -26.60
N SER A 23 -20.21 21.33 -25.75
CA SER A 23 -19.39 22.52 -25.49
C SER A 23 -18.32 22.28 -24.43
N LEU A 24 -17.25 23.06 -24.47
CA LEU A 24 -16.15 22.97 -23.49
C LEU A 24 -16.63 23.21 -22.06
N ASN A 25 -17.53 24.19 -21.85
CA ASN A 25 -18.06 24.48 -20.52
C ASN A 25 -19.01 23.37 -20.04
N GLN A 26 -19.76 22.71 -20.94
CA GLN A 26 -20.56 21.54 -20.58
C GLN A 26 -19.69 20.39 -20.09
N MET A 27 -18.55 20.13 -20.76
CA MET A 27 -17.59 19.12 -20.31
C MET A 27 -17.02 19.48 -18.93
N ALA A 28 -16.67 20.75 -18.71
CA ALA A 28 -16.13 21.24 -17.44
C ALA A 28 -17.11 20.99 -16.28
N LYS A 29 -18.38 21.37 -16.47
CA LYS A 29 -19.41 21.20 -15.46
C LYS A 29 -19.74 19.74 -15.19
N TYR A 30 -19.76 18.90 -16.23
CA TYR A 30 -20.03 17.46 -16.07
C TYR A 30 -18.90 16.71 -15.37
N THR A 31 -17.65 17.03 -15.70
CA THR A 31 -16.47 16.34 -15.16
C THR A 31 -15.96 16.93 -13.84
N GLY A 32 -16.33 18.19 -13.54
CA GLY A 32 -15.79 18.96 -12.41
C GLY A 32 -14.41 19.57 -12.67
N PHE A 33 -13.81 19.37 -13.85
CA PHE A 33 -12.55 19.99 -14.21
C PHE A 33 -12.72 21.48 -14.56
N GLU A 34 -11.63 22.24 -14.41
CA GLU A 34 -11.60 23.61 -14.89
C GLU A 34 -11.60 23.66 -16.43
N PRO A 35 -12.27 24.65 -17.04
CA PRO A 35 -12.27 24.85 -18.49
C PRO A 35 -10.86 24.90 -19.11
N ALA A 36 -9.90 25.48 -18.39
CA ALA A 36 -8.50 25.57 -18.80
C ALA A 36 -7.86 24.18 -18.94
N THR A 37 -8.09 23.30 -17.96
CA THR A 37 -7.57 21.92 -17.96
C THR A 37 -8.11 21.12 -19.14
N ILE A 38 -9.41 21.24 -19.42
CA ILE A 38 -10.03 20.55 -20.56
C ILE A 38 -9.46 21.07 -21.88
N ARG A 39 -9.29 22.39 -22.01
CA ARG A 39 -8.65 23.00 -23.19
C ARG A 39 -7.24 22.47 -23.42
N GLN A 40 -6.45 22.35 -22.34
CA GLN A 40 -5.10 21.81 -22.40
C GLN A 40 -5.09 20.35 -22.83
N ARG A 41 -5.97 19.51 -22.29
CA ARG A 41 -6.10 18.09 -22.69
C ARG A 41 -6.47 17.93 -24.16
N LEU A 42 -7.42 18.73 -24.64
CA LEU A 42 -7.80 18.74 -26.06
C LEU A 42 -6.65 19.21 -26.96
N ARG A 43 -5.87 20.21 -26.51
CA ARG A 43 -4.66 20.66 -27.22
C ARG A 43 -3.59 19.56 -27.29
N ASN A 44 -3.49 18.74 -26.25
CA ASN A 44 -2.58 17.60 -26.18
C ASN A 44 -3.10 16.35 -26.92
N GLY A 45 -4.24 16.43 -27.61
CA GLY A 45 -4.81 15.35 -28.42
C GLY A 45 -5.65 14.32 -27.65
N SER A 46 -6.02 14.59 -26.40
CA SER A 46 -6.96 13.71 -25.67
C SER A 46 -8.35 13.75 -26.32
N ASN A 47 -8.98 12.58 -26.47
CA ASN A 47 -10.30 12.49 -27.06
C ASN A 47 -11.40 12.94 -26.08
N VAL A 48 -12.51 13.46 -26.61
CA VAL A 48 -13.66 13.92 -25.80
C VAL A 48 -14.25 12.78 -24.97
N SER A 49 -14.24 11.55 -25.49
CA SER A 49 -14.68 10.35 -24.77
C SER A 49 -13.95 10.14 -23.45
N ASP A 50 -12.64 10.35 -23.45
CA ASP A 50 -11.78 10.00 -22.32
C ASP A 50 -11.87 11.09 -21.26
N ILE A 51 -11.99 12.34 -21.70
CA ILE A 51 -12.26 13.48 -20.82
C ILE A 51 -13.58 13.26 -20.06
N LEU A 52 -14.66 12.88 -20.77
CA LEU A 52 -15.97 12.65 -20.15
C LEU A 52 -16.01 11.42 -19.23
N LYS A 53 -15.14 10.42 -19.45
CA LYS A 53 -14.99 9.28 -18.52
C LYS A 53 -14.25 9.69 -17.24
N SER A 54 -13.30 10.61 -17.33
CA SER A 54 -12.58 11.10 -16.16
C SER A 54 -13.40 12.13 -15.40
N LYS A 55 -13.79 11.84 -14.15
CA LYS A 55 -14.33 12.84 -13.22
C LYS A 55 -13.20 13.36 -12.32
N LYS A 56 -13.28 14.63 -11.92
CA LYS A 56 -12.35 15.22 -10.95
C LYS A 56 -12.61 14.60 -9.58
N SER A 57 -11.54 14.18 -8.91
CA SER A 57 -11.61 13.71 -7.54
C SER A 57 -12.05 14.81 -6.58
N LEU A 58 -12.80 14.43 -5.55
CA LEU A 58 -13.12 15.32 -4.44
C LEU A 58 -11.83 15.57 -3.65
N LYS A 59 -11.40 16.84 -3.52
CA LYS A 59 -10.30 17.16 -2.61
C LYS A 59 -10.80 17.01 -1.18
N LEU A 60 -10.47 15.89 -0.55
CA LEU A 60 -10.78 15.63 0.85
C LEU A 60 -9.69 16.26 1.73
N ASN A 61 -10.10 17.14 2.66
CA ASN A 61 -9.21 17.69 3.67
C ASN A 61 -9.16 16.71 4.85
N LEU A 62 -8.10 15.91 4.91
CA LEU A 62 -7.88 14.92 5.97
C LEU A 62 -7.10 15.56 7.14
N THR A 63 -7.43 15.16 8.37
CA THR A 63 -6.63 15.51 9.56
C THR A 63 -5.31 14.74 9.58
N GLU A 64 -4.34 15.17 10.40
CA GLU A 64 -3.05 14.48 10.52
C GLU A 64 -3.20 13.01 10.99
N GLU A 65 -4.13 12.74 11.89
CA GLU A 65 -4.42 11.38 12.36
C GLU A 65 -5.01 10.50 11.26
N GLN A 66 -5.93 11.06 10.48
CA GLN A 66 -6.50 10.36 9.33
C GLN A 66 -5.44 10.09 8.26
N ILE A 67 -4.49 11.01 8.05
CA ILE A 67 -3.35 10.79 7.15
C ILE A 67 -2.48 9.63 7.63
N LYS A 68 -2.16 9.57 8.94
CA LYS A 68 -1.40 8.44 9.52
C LYS A 68 -2.13 7.11 9.32
N LYS A 69 -3.43 7.06 9.61
CA LYS A 69 -4.26 5.86 9.41
C LYS A 69 -4.32 5.45 7.93
N LYS A 70 -4.58 6.39 7.01
CA LYS A 70 -4.56 6.17 5.55
C LYS A 70 -3.25 5.52 5.10
N VAL A 71 -2.11 6.04 5.55
CA VAL A 71 -0.78 5.49 5.23
C VAL A 71 -0.61 4.08 5.81
N SER A 72 -0.95 3.88 7.09
CA SER A 72 -0.80 2.57 7.74
C SER A 72 -1.61 1.46 7.07
N LYS A 73 -2.80 1.79 6.55
CA LYS A 73 -3.72 0.86 5.88
C LYS A 73 -3.56 0.81 4.36
N SER A 74 -2.56 1.53 3.82
CA SER A 74 -2.28 1.62 2.39
C SER A 74 -3.51 2.03 1.55
N LEU A 75 -4.32 2.95 2.07
CA LEU A 75 -5.54 3.41 1.42
C LEU A 75 -5.22 4.46 0.34
N THR A 76 -5.81 4.29 -0.85
CA THR A 76 -5.75 5.29 -1.92
C THR A 76 -6.87 6.30 -1.79
N GLU A 77 -6.66 7.53 -2.27
CA GLU A 77 -7.69 8.59 -2.22
C GLU A 77 -8.97 8.20 -2.94
N LYS A 78 -8.85 7.49 -4.06
CA LYS A 78 -9.98 6.97 -4.83
C LYS A 78 -10.89 6.07 -3.99
N ILE A 79 -10.31 5.18 -3.18
CA ILE A 79 -11.09 4.28 -2.31
C ILE A 79 -11.84 5.09 -1.25
N ILE A 80 -11.22 6.11 -0.66
CA ILE A 80 -11.85 6.97 0.35
C ILE A 80 -12.99 7.77 -0.29
N GLU A 81 -12.79 8.31 -1.49
CA GLU A 81 -13.83 9.02 -2.23
C GLU A 81 -15.02 8.12 -2.56
N GLU A 82 -14.78 6.89 -3.03
CA GLU A 82 -15.83 5.90 -3.28
C GLU A 82 -16.62 5.57 -2.00
N ARG A 83 -15.95 5.47 -0.85
CA ARG A 83 -16.59 5.24 0.45
C ARG A 83 -17.48 6.42 0.86
N VAL A 84 -17.00 7.65 0.73
CA VAL A 84 -17.78 8.85 1.05
C VAL A 84 -19.01 8.95 0.12
N LEU A 85 -18.85 8.62 -1.16
CA LEU A 85 -19.97 8.56 -2.11
C LEU A 85 -21.00 7.48 -1.73
N ASN A 86 -20.53 6.37 -1.19
CA ASN A 86 -21.37 5.29 -0.64
C ASN A 86 -21.99 5.65 0.73
N GLY A 87 -21.75 6.86 1.23
CA GLY A 87 -22.33 7.42 2.46
C GLY A 87 -21.46 7.28 3.70
N TRP A 88 -20.25 6.73 3.59
CA TRP A 88 -19.41 6.45 4.75
C TRP A 88 -18.92 7.76 5.37
N ASP A 89 -18.89 7.80 6.70
CA ASP A 89 -18.19 8.87 7.40
C ASP A 89 -16.68 8.78 7.14
N LEU A 90 -15.99 9.93 7.18
CA LEU A 90 -14.56 10.02 6.88
C LEU A 90 -13.72 9.18 7.85
N ASP A 91 -14.09 9.15 9.13
CA ASP A 91 -13.37 8.37 10.13
C ASP A 91 -13.48 6.87 9.86
N LEU A 92 -14.71 6.37 9.61
CA LEU A 92 -14.96 4.99 9.20
C LEU A 92 -14.23 4.64 7.90
N ALA A 93 -14.26 5.54 6.92
CA ALA A 93 -13.65 5.34 5.62
C ALA A 93 -12.13 5.20 5.67
N VAL A 94 -11.48 5.81 6.66
CA VAL A 94 -10.05 5.71 6.90
C VAL A 94 -9.72 4.55 7.84
N GLU A 95 -10.68 4.11 8.65
CA GLU A 95 -10.51 3.02 9.60
C GLU A 95 -10.56 1.63 8.96
N LEU A 96 -11.41 1.37 7.97
CA LEU A 96 -11.50 0.01 7.42
C LEU A 96 -10.41 -0.26 6.36
N SER A 97 -9.92 -1.51 6.31
CA SER A 97 -9.01 -2.02 5.26
C SER A 97 -9.60 -1.82 3.86
N PRO A 98 -8.80 -1.65 2.78
CA PRO A 98 -9.30 -1.50 1.41
C PRO A 98 -10.19 -2.66 0.92
N LEU A 99 -10.14 -3.81 1.59
CA LEU A 99 -10.93 -4.99 1.27
C LEU A 99 -12.41 -4.87 1.66
N PHE A 100 -12.76 -3.87 2.48
CA PHE A 100 -14.14 -3.55 2.80
C PHE A 100 -14.74 -2.63 1.72
N VAL A 101 -15.82 -3.10 1.10
CA VAL A 101 -16.48 -2.46 -0.04
C VAL A 101 -18.00 -2.53 0.16
N GLY A 102 -18.72 -1.49 -0.27
CA GLY A 102 -20.19 -1.46 -0.27
C GLY A 102 -20.79 -0.14 0.22
N PRO A 103 -22.12 0.01 0.17
CA PRO A 103 -22.86 1.07 0.86
C PRO A 103 -22.68 0.99 2.40
N VAL A 104 -22.93 2.07 3.13
CA VAL A 104 -22.85 2.07 4.61
C VAL A 104 -23.71 0.98 5.23
N ASP A 105 -24.92 0.79 4.71
CA ASP A 105 -25.88 -0.17 5.26
C ASP A 105 -25.49 -1.63 5.00
N ASN A 106 -24.58 -1.88 4.06
CA ASN A 106 -24.18 -3.23 3.67
C ASN A 106 -22.70 -3.28 3.28
N ILE A 107 -21.84 -3.02 4.26
CA ILE A 107 -20.39 -3.12 4.10
C ILE A 107 -20.00 -4.60 4.09
N VAL A 108 -19.29 -5.02 3.06
CA VAL A 108 -18.84 -6.42 2.89
C VAL A 108 -17.33 -6.47 2.75
N TYR A 109 -16.71 -7.44 3.42
CA TYR A 109 -15.32 -7.79 3.20
C TYR A 109 -15.20 -8.70 1.98
N LYS A 110 -14.47 -8.25 0.96
CA LYS A 110 -14.26 -8.99 -0.29
C LYS A 110 -12.79 -9.34 -0.46
N THR A 111 -12.50 -10.64 -0.56
CA THR A 111 -11.17 -11.15 -0.87
C THR A 111 -11.23 -12.36 -1.77
N THR A 112 -10.26 -12.48 -2.68
CA THR A 112 -10.06 -13.69 -3.46
C THR A 112 -8.87 -14.45 -2.88
N THR A 113 -9.10 -15.63 -2.32
CA THR A 113 -8.02 -16.43 -1.71
C THR A 113 -8.31 -17.91 -1.90
N GLY A 114 -7.30 -18.71 -2.26
CA GLY A 114 -7.48 -20.14 -2.53
C GLY A 114 -8.36 -20.46 -3.74
N GLY A 115 -8.59 -19.49 -4.63
CA GLY A 115 -9.51 -19.64 -5.77
C GLY A 115 -11.00 -19.48 -5.41
N ILE A 116 -11.30 -19.08 -4.18
CA ILE A 116 -12.65 -18.84 -3.68
C ILE A 116 -12.84 -17.33 -3.47
N ASP A 117 -13.96 -16.81 -3.95
CA ASP A 117 -14.40 -15.45 -3.69
C ASP A 117 -15.09 -15.42 -2.33
N ILE A 118 -14.47 -14.74 -1.37
CA ILE A 118 -14.95 -14.61 0.00
C ILE A 118 -15.71 -13.30 0.10
N GLU A 119 -16.98 -13.37 0.45
CA GLU A 119 -17.83 -12.23 0.77
C GLU A 119 -18.41 -12.41 2.17
N VAL A 120 -17.99 -11.59 3.13
CA VAL A 120 -18.48 -11.65 4.51
C VAL A 120 -18.99 -10.27 4.95
N PRO A 121 -20.25 -10.16 5.41
CA PRO A 121 -20.78 -8.91 5.94
C PRO A 121 -19.96 -8.38 7.13
N TYR A 122 -19.83 -7.06 7.23
CA TYR A 122 -19.07 -6.40 8.29
C TYR A 122 -19.61 -6.72 9.68
N GLU A 123 -20.93 -6.76 9.86
CA GLU A 123 -21.57 -7.11 11.14
C GLU A 123 -21.15 -8.50 11.64
N LYS A 124 -21.12 -9.48 10.72
CA LYS A 124 -20.69 -10.84 11.04
C LYS A 124 -19.21 -10.89 11.43
N ILE A 125 -18.37 -10.07 10.79
CA ILE A 125 -16.95 -9.95 11.18
C ILE A 125 -16.83 -9.35 12.57
N LEU A 126 -17.63 -8.33 12.90
CA LEU A 126 -17.62 -7.71 14.22
C LEU A 126 -18.02 -8.70 15.33
N GLU A 127 -18.99 -9.58 15.06
CA GLU A 127 -19.35 -10.68 15.96
C GLU A 127 -18.18 -11.65 16.14
N LEU A 128 -17.54 -12.06 15.05
CA LEU A 128 -16.41 -12.99 15.05
C LEU A 128 -15.16 -12.42 15.73
N GLU A 129 -14.94 -11.11 15.64
CA GLU A 129 -13.84 -10.44 16.34
C GLU A 129 -13.99 -10.51 17.86
N LYS A 130 -15.23 -10.53 18.39
CA LYS A 130 -15.47 -10.78 19.83
C LYS A 130 -15.01 -12.17 20.26
N PHE A 131 -15.00 -13.13 19.34
CA PHE A 131 -14.50 -14.49 19.53
C PHE A 131 -13.06 -14.67 19.04
N GLY A 132 -12.32 -13.57 18.78
CA GLY A 132 -10.91 -13.60 18.38
C GLY A 132 -10.64 -13.95 16.91
N VAL A 133 -11.68 -14.08 16.07
CA VAL A 133 -11.52 -14.38 14.64
C VAL A 133 -11.59 -13.08 13.83
N SER A 134 -10.45 -12.64 13.30
CA SER A 134 -10.38 -11.48 12.41
C SER A 134 -10.67 -11.84 10.95
N ALA A 135 -11.11 -10.85 10.15
CA ALA A 135 -11.30 -11.01 8.69
C ALA A 135 -10.05 -11.54 7.97
N LYS A 136 -8.87 -11.12 8.45
CA LYS A 136 -7.58 -11.63 7.95
C LYS A 136 -7.41 -13.11 8.26
N ALA A 137 -7.74 -13.55 9.48
CA ALA A 137 -7.68 -14.96 9.86
C ALA A 137 -8.57 -15.82 8.95
N ILE A 138 -9.80 -15.37 8.67
CA ILE A 138 -10.73 -16.04 7.74
C ILE A 138 -10.07 -16.22 6.36
N SER A 139 -9.49 -15.15 5.79
CA SER A 139 -8.82 -15.25 4.48
C SER A 139 -7.63 -16.21 4.47
N ILE A 140 -6.83 -16.24 5.55
CA ILE A 140 -5.69 -17.16 5.69
C ILE A 140 -6.17 -18.62 5.75
N ARG A 141 -7.23 -18.88 6.52
CA ARG A 141 -7.86 -20.20 6.66
C ARG A 141 -8.36 -20.74 5.33
N VAL A 142 -9.11 -19.94 4.58
CA VAL A 142 -9.58 -20.32 3.24
C VAL A 142 -8.40 -20.50 2.28
N GLY A 143 -7.37 -19.65 2.36
CA GLY A 143 -6.15 -19.80 1.57
C GLY A 143 -5.34 -21.07 1.85
N ARG A 144 -5.53 -21.68 3.03
CA ARG A 144 -4.96 -22.99 3.39
C ARG A 144 -5.82 -24.18 2.91
N GLY A 145 -6.97 -23.91 2.29
CA GLY A 145 -7.88 -24.93 1.75
C GLY A 145 -9.06 -25.29 2.65
N GLN A 146 -9.28 -24.57 3.76
CA GLN A 146 -10.50 -24.74 4.58
C GLN A 146 -11.72 -24.19 3.85
N SER A 147 -12.89 -24.80 4.12
CA SER A 147 -14.16 -24.26 3.64
C SER A 147 -14.48 -22.92 4.29
N LEU A 148 -15.32 -22.08 3.66
CA LEU A 148 -15.71 -20.78 4.23
C LEU A 148 -16.44 -20.95 5.58
N GLU A 149 -17.29 -21.96 5.70
CA GLU A 149 -18.03 -22.26 6.94
C GLU A 149 -17.08 -22.64 8.07
N GLU A 150 -16.10 -23.50 7.79
CA GLU A 150 -15.07 -23.89 8.76
C GLU A 150 -14.18 -22.70 9.14
N ALA A 151 -13.83 -21.85 8.16
CA ALA A 151 -13.00 -20.67 8.38
C ALA A 151 -13.68 -19.63 9.28
N LEU A 152 -15.02 -19.56 9.26
CA LEU A 152 -15.83 -18.67 10.09
C LEU A 152 -15.97 -19.16 11.54
N ASN A 153 -15.71 -20.44 11.81
CA ASN A 153 -15.83 -20.96 13.16
C ASN A 153 -14.70 -20.40 14.05
N PRO A 154 -15.03 -19.85 15.23
CA PRO A 154 -14.02 -19.61 16.25
C PRO A 154 -13.46 -20.97 16.65
N GLN A 155 -12.16 -21.16 16.43
CA GLN A 155 -11.48 -22.35 16.95
C GLN A 155 -11.59 -22.27 18.47
N LEU A 156 -12.19 -23.28 19.09
CA LEU A 156 -12.18 -23.41 20.55
C LEU A 156 -10.71 -23.34 21.00
N GLU A 157 -10.38 -22.42 21.90
CA GLU A 157 -9.12 -22.50 22.66
C GLU A 157 -9.13 -23.85 23.39
N GLY A 158 -8.43 -24.83 22.83
CA GLY A 158 -8.61 -26.23 23.23
C GLY A 158 -7.73 -27.25 22.51
N ASP A 159 -7.03 -26.87 21.44
CA ASP A 159 -5.77 -27.53 21.10
C ASP A 159 -4.66 -26.59 21.55
N GLU A 160 -4.04 -26.91 22.68
CA GLU A 160 -2.71 -26.41 23.01
C GLU A 160 -1.84 -26.63 21.78
N VAL A 161 -1.50 -25.56 21.05
CA VAL A 161 -0.42 -25.62 20.07
C VAL A 161 0.88 -25.60 20.88
N ASP A 162 1.11 -26.69 21.61
CA ASP A 162 2.40 -27.07 22.11
C ASP A 162 3.32 -27.21 20.89
N GLY A 163 4.11 -26.18 20.62
CA GLY A 163 5.23 -26.28 19.69
C GLY A 163 5.48 -25.14 18.71
N ILE A 164 4.74 -24.03 18.73
CA ILE A 164 5.20 -22.83 18.01
C ILE A 164 6.23 -22.11 18.87
N ASP A 165 7.49 -22.48 18.69
CA ASP A 165 8.64 -21.78 19.24
C ASP A 165 8.78 -20.41 18.55
N TYR A 166 8.13 -19.39 19.12
CA TYR A 166 8.11 -18.03 18.60
C TYR A 166 9.52 -17.41 18.52
N GLU A 167 10.45 -17.82 19.38
CA GLU A 167 11.85 -17.37 19.31
C GLU A 167 12.50 -17.87 18.03
N ARG A 168 12.29 -19.14 17.67
CA ARG A 168 12.80 -19.73 16.43
C ARG A 168 12.21 -19.08 15.16
N LEU A 169 10.94 -18.68 15.21
CA LEU A 169 10.24 -18.01 14.11
C LEU A 169 10.75 -16.57 13.90
N ASP A 170 10.98 -15.84 14.99
CA ASP A 170 11.60 -14.52 14.98
C ASP A 170 13.04 -14.55 14.45
N ASP A 171 13.82 -15.55 14.85
CA ASP A 171 15.19 -15.72 14.37
C ASP A 171 15.23 -16.08 12.88
N LEU A 172 14.33 -16.95 12.41
CA LEU A 172 14.17 -17.20 10.97
C LEU A 172 13.83 -15.92 10.20
N ASN A 173 12.90 -15.12 10.71
CA ASN A 173 12.51 -13.85 10.08
C ASN A 173 13.66 -12.83 10.09
N ARG A 174 14.43 -12.76 11.17
CA ARG A 174 15.66 -11.94 11.26
C ARG A 174 16.71 -12.39 10.26
N ASP A 175 16.86 -13.69 10.04
CA ASP A 175 17.85 -14.22 9.11
C ASP A 175 17.43 -14.05 7.64
N VAL A 176 16.15 -14.23 7.34
CA VAL A 176 15.58 -13.94 6.00
C VAL A 176 15.72 -12.45 5.67
N THR A 177 15.40 -11.56 6.62
CA THR A 177 15.54 -10.10 6.43
C THR A 177 17.01 -9.67 6.30
N LYS A 178 17.93 -10.22 7.12
CA LYS A 178 19.38 -10.01 6.97
C LYS A 178 19.90 -10.51 5.62
N ALA A 179 19.44 -11.67 5.15
CA ALA A 179 19.83 -12.25 3.87
C ALA A 179 19.33 -11.39 2.69
N ALA A 180 18.08 -10.92 2.74
CA ALA A 180 17.52 -10.00 1.76
C ALA A 180 18.31 -8.68 1.71
N LEU A 181 18.63 -8.09 2.87
CA LEU A 181 19.46 -6.89 2.96
C LEU A 181 20.87 -7.09 2.36
N ARG A 182 21.50 -8.25 2.62
CA ARG A 182 22.80 -8.61 2.03
C ARG A 182 22.73 -8.69 0.51
N ARG A 183 21.70 -9.34 -0.04
CA ARG A 183 21.46 -9.44 -1.50
C ARG A 183 21.29 -8.06 -2.13
N TYR A 184 20.42 -7.23 -1.55
CA TYR A 184 20.18 -5.85 -2.03
C TYR A 184 21.46 -4.99 -2.02
N ARG A 185 22.25 -5.06 -0.94
CA ARG A 185 23.55 -4.37 -0.84
C ARG A 185 24.54 -4.87 -1.90
N ALA A 186 24.58 -6.18 -2.15
CA ALA A 186 25.43 -6.77 -3.18
C ALA A 186 25.03 -6.34 -4.60
N GLU A 187 23.73 -6.29 -4.92
CA GLU A 187 23.22 -5.80 -6.20
C GLU A 187 23.53 -4.31 -6.42
N LYS A 188 23.32 -3.46 -5.41
CA LYS A 188 23.73 -2.05 -5.48
C LYS A 188 25.23 -1.89 -5.70
N ARG A 189 26.05 -2.71 -5.03
CA ARG A 189 27.51 -2.72 -5.22
C ARG A 189 27.88 -3.11 -6.65
N ARG A 190 27.28 -4.17 -7.20
CA ARG A 190 27.47 -4.62 -8.59
C ARG A 190 27.14 -3.51 -9.60
N LYS A 191 26.04 -2.79 -9.39
CA LYS A 191 25.64 -1.67 -10.28
C LYS A 191 26.57 -0.46 -10.16
N SER A 192 26.97 -0.09 -8.94
CA SER A 192 27.79 1.11 -8.69
C SER A 192 29.28 0.91 -8.98
N LYS A 193 29.81 -0.30 -8.77
CA LYS A 193 31.22 -0.65 -8.94
C LYS A 193 31.39 -1.98 -9.70
N PRO A 194 30.93 -2.07 -10.96
CA PRO A 194 30.99 -3.31 -11.73
C PRO A 194 32.44 -3.79 -11.97
N HIS A 195 33.38 -2.86 -12.09
CA HIS A 195 34.80 -3.16 -12.28
C HIS A 195 35.44 -3.99 -11.15
N LEU A 196 34.86 -3.99 -9.94
CA LEU A 196 35.35 -4.84 -8.85
C LEU A 196 35.09 -6.34 -9.07
N ASP A 197 34.00 -6.68 -9.77
CA ASP A 197 33.60 -8.07 -10.03
C ASP A 197 34.13 -8.56 -11.39
N THR A 198 34.39 -7.65 -12.35
CA THR A 198 34.87 -7.99 -13.70
C THR A 198 36.40 -8.05 -13.81
N VAL A 199 37.13 -7.19 -13.09
CA VAL A 199 38.60 -7.12 -13.19
C VAL A 199 39.23 -8.04 -12.14
N PRO A 200 40.15 -8.95 -12.52
CA PRO A 200 40.81 -9.84 -11.57
C PRO A 200 41.59 -9.03 -10.53
N GLN A 201 41.19 -9.13 -9.27
CA GLN A 201 41.85 -8.45 -8.17
C GLN A 201 43.19 -9.12 -7.86
N LYS A 202 44.28 -8.35 -7.92
CA LYS A 202 45.65 -8.83 -7.66
C LYS A 202 45.85 -9.33 -6.23
N HIS A 203 45.12 -8.76 -5.27
CA HIS A 203 45.26 -9.06 -3.85
C HIS A 203 43.98 -9.69 -3.30
N LYS A 204 44.12 -10.79 -2.57
CA LYS A 204 43.04 -11.36 -1.75
C LYS A 204 43.29 -11.00 -0.29
N ILE A 205 42.22 -10.85 0.48
CA ILE A 205 42.35 -10.62 1.92
C ILE A 205 43.05 -11.83 2.56
N SER A 206 44.17 -11.58 3.25
CA SER A 206 44.91 -12.64 3.95
C SER A 206 44.13 -13.14 5.17
N ASP A 207 44.49 -14.30 5.69
CA ASP A 207 43.90 -14.83 6.93
C ASP A 207 44.12 -13.88 8.11
N TYR A 208 45.31 -13.24 8.18
CA TYR A 208 45.59 -12.17 9.15
C TYR A 208 44.72 -10.92 8.91
N GLY A 209 44.47 -10.54 7.66
CA GLY A 209 43.55 -9.45 7.33
C GLY A 209 42.11 -9.75 7.76
N ARG A 210 41.63 -10.99 7.58
CA ARG A 210 40.34 -11.44 8.11
C ARG A 210 40.31 -11.44 9.64
N TYR A 211 41.39 -11.88 10.28
CA TYR A 211 41.55 -11.84 11.73
C TYR A 211 41.41 -10.40 12.27
N LEU A 212 42.12 -9.42 11.70
CA LEU A 212 42.04 -8.01 12.10
C LEU A 212 40.64 -7.41 11.87
N MET A 213 39.97 -7.76 10.77
CA MET A 213 38.62 -7.26 10.47
C MET A 213 37.55 -7.88 11.36
N SER A 214 37.73 -9.14 11.80
CA SER A 214 36.81 -9.82 12.73
C SER A 214 36.97 -9.37 14.19
N ARG A 215 38.13 -8.79 14.52
CA ARG A 215 38.45 -8.21 15.83
C ARG A 215 38.87 -6.77 15.61
N PRO A 216 37.91 -5.85 15.33
CA PRO A 216 38.25 -4.45 15.24
C PRO A 216 38.84 -4.06 16.60
N ALA A 217 40.17 -3.92 16.64
CA ALA A 217 40.83 -3.25 17.73
C ALA A 217 40.39 -1.79 17.59
N ILE A 218 39.25 -1.46 18.21
CA ILE A 218 38.96 -0.08 18.57
C ILE A 218 40.16 0.31 19.40
N ALA A 219 41.01 1.20 18.88
CA ALA A 219 42.13 1.75 19.61
C ALA A 219 41.60 2.15 20.99
N ARG A 220 42.07 1.46 22.04
CA ARG A 220 41.56 1.71 23.38
C ARG A 220 42.26 2.96 23.84
N GLN A 221 41.51 4.05 23.85
CA GLN A 221 41.99 5.32 24.34
C GLN A 221 42.18 5.20 25.85
N LYS A 222 43.42 5.30 26.32
CA LYS A 222 43.75 5.36 27.74
C LYS A 222 44.27 6.76 28.04
N THR A 223 43.82 7.33 29.15
CA THR A 223 44.42 8.53 29.73
C THR A 223 45.42 8.12 30.81
N ASP A 224 46.63 8.66 30.72
CA ASP A 224 47.66 8.46 31.72
C ASP A 224 47.37 9.26 32.99
N LEU A 225 48.10 8.98 34.07
CA LEU A 225 47.98 9.70 35.35
C LEU A 225 48.17 11.23 35.21
N TYR A 226 48.84 11.67 34.15
CA TYR A 226 49.10 13.07 33.82
C TYR A 226 48.08 13.67 32.82
N GLY A 227 47.01 12.95 32.48
CA GLY A 227 45.92 13.44 31.63
C GLY A 227 46.18 13.35 30.12
N ASN A 228 47.34 12.85 29.70
CA ASN A 228 47.65 12.67 28.29
C ASN A 228 46.89 11.48 27.71
N VAL A 229 46.29 11.68 26.53
CA VAL A 229 45.55 10.65 25.81
C VAL A 229 46.53 9.84 24.95
N GLN A 230 46.60 8.53 25.19
CA GLN A 230 47.34 7.58 24.37
C GLN A 230 46.40 6.57 23.71
N PHE A 231 46.72 6.17 22.48
CA PHE A 231 46.08 5.05 21.82
C PHE A 231 46.85 3.77 22.12
N ILE A 232 46.13 2.73 22.55
CA ILE A 232 46.65 1.37 22.75
C ILE A 232 45.94 0.41 21.81
#